data_AF-A0A7X0J9B1-F1
#
_entry.id   AF-A0A7X0J9B1-F1
#
_cell.length_a   1.000
_cell.length_b   1.000
_cell.length_c   1.000
_cell.angle_alpha   90.00
_cell.angle_beta   90.00
_cell.angle_gamma   90.00
#
_symmetry.space_group_name_H-M   'P 1'
#
loop_
_entity.id
_entity.type
_entity.pdbx_description
1 polymer ?
#
loop_
_entity_poly.entity_id
_entity_poly.type
_entity_poly.pdbx_seq_one_letter_code
_entity_poly.pdbx_strand_id
1 'polypeptide(L)'
;MVVGDDDILLHAADEADPAELRALLLDRVTPALAIASREWIAATDWSARGYVAAIDLRRLGADLPAAVAEWRHAERLATIERLDATFGTAAVTRLLQGLRRALEAVLDAPYDARLAAEAHRIAGLAGTLGFAALGRHWLRVAEHRQAPDAATRRATAHALATLDRAENREAFTIS
;
A
#
# COMPACT_ATOMS: atom_id res chain seq x y z
N MET A 1 13.58 -5.09 -15.73
CA MET A 1 13.71 -3.80 -16.46
C MET A 1 12.53 -2.94 -16.03
N VAL A 2 12.78 -1.85 -15.32
CA VAL A 2 11.75 -1.04 -14.64
C VAL A 2 12.19 0.42 -14.70
N VAL A 3 11.40 1.29 -15.32
CA VAL A 3 11.56 2.76 -15.31
C VAL A 3 10.18 3.41 -15.47
N GLY A 4 9.58 3.85 -14.37
CA GLY A 4 8.43 4.76 -14.38
C GLY A 4 7.97 5.07 -12.95
N ASP A 5 7.41 6.25 -12.70
CA ASP A 5 7.01 6.62 -11.33
C ASP A 5 6.02 5.62 -10.70
N ASP A 6 5.27 4.85 -11.50
CA ASP A 6 4.37 3.73 -11.12
C ASP A 6 5.06 2.36 -10.94
N ASP A 7 6.31 2.32 -10.47
CA ASP A 7 7.06 1.07 -10.41
C ASP A 7 6.42 0.02 -9.47
N ILE A 8 6.00 -1.09 -10.07
CA ILE A 8 5.63 -2.32 -9.37
C ILE A 8 6.71 -3.34 -9.69
N LEU A 9 7.29 -3.94 -8.65
CA LEU A 9 8.29 -4.98 -8.81
C LEU A 9 7.61 -6.28 -9.22
N LEU A 10 7.82 -6.72 -10.46
CA LEU A 10 7.40 -8.04 -10.92
C LEU A 10 8.53 -9.02 -10.66
N HIS A 11 8.24 -10.10 -9.94
CA HIS A 11 9.26 -11.05 -9.52
C HIS A 11 8.87 -12.50 -9.83
N ALA A 12 9.69 -13.19 -10.62
CA ALA A 12 9.50 -14.60 -10.94
C ALA A 12 9.93 -15.48 -9.75
N ALA A 13 8.98 -15.91 -8.93
CA ALA A 13 9.27 -16.44 -7.60
C ALA A 13 9.63 -17.94 -7.55
N ASP A 14 9.39 -18.68 -8.63
CA ASP A 14 9.75 -20.11 -8.71
C ASP A 14 11.27 -20.33 -8.74
N GLU A 15 12.05 -19.32 -9.14
CA GLU A 15 13.49 -19.45 -9.43
C GLU A 15 14.40 -18.76 -8.40
N ALA A 16 13.82 -18.01 -7.44
CA ALA A 16 14.58 -17.11 -6.58
C ALA A 16 14.92 -17.71 -5.21
N ASP A 17 16.11 -17.36 -4.70
CA ASP A 17 16.50 -17.64 -3.32
C ASP A 17 15.60 -16.82 -2.35
N PRO A 18 14.88 -17.48 -1.41
CA PRO A 18 14.08 -16.80 -0.40
C PRO A 18 14.82 -15.75 0.43
N ALA A 19 16.13 -15.90 0.64
CA ALA A 19 16.94 -14.97 1.43
C ALA A 19 17.18 -13.64 0.69
N GLU A 20 17.52 -13.71 -0.60
CA GLU A 20 17.71 -12.54 -1.46
C GLU A 20 16.38 -11.77 -1.63
N LEU A 21 15.30 -12.53 -1.79
CA LEU A 21 13.94 -12.01 -1.84
C LEU A 21 13.56 -11.19 -0.62
N ARG A 22 13.88 -11.71 0.56
CA ARG A 22 13.56 -11.05 1.82
C ARG A 22 14.34 -9.73 1.97
N ALA A 23 15.61 -9.69 1.54
CA ALA A 23 16.41 -8.47 1.59
C ALA A 23 15.83 -7.37 0.66
N LEU A 24 15.39 -7.74 -0.55
CA LEU A 24 14.78 -6.81 -1.51
C LEU A 24 13.43 -6.25 -1.05
N LEU A 25 12.62 -7.08 -0.39
CA LEU A 25 11.26 -6.72 0.02
C LEU A 25 11.18 -6.01 1.37
N LEU A 26 12.16 -6.20 2.26
CA LEU A 26 12.17 -5.54 3.57
C LEU A 26 12.58 -4.06 3.51
N ASP A 27 13.29 -3.65 2.46
CA ASP A 27 13.89 -2.31 2.36
C ASP A 27 13.04 -1.33 1.52
N ARG A 28 11.86 -1.73 1.03
CA ARG A 28 11.12 -0.93 0.05
C ARG A 28 9.64 -0.77 0.38
N VAL A 29 9.17 0.46 0.20
CA VAL A 29 7.74 0.83 0.13
C VAL A 29 7.13 0.40 -1.22
N THR A 30 7.96 0.02 -2.19
CA THR A 30 7.54 -0.38 -3.53
C THR A 30 6.76 -1.70 -3.51
N PRO A 31 5.54 -1.75 -4.06
CA PRO A 31 4.78 -2.98 -4.15
C PRO A 31 5.49 -4.04 -5.00
N ALA A 32 5.47 -5.29 -4.55
CA ALA A 32 6.03 -6.42 -5.28
C ALA A 32 4.98 -7.49 -5.56
N LEU A 33 4.83 -7.87 -6.82
CA LEU A 33 3.97 -8.96 -7.29
C LEU A 33 4.83 -10.20 -7.55
N ALA A 34 4.48 -11.31 -6.91
CA ALA A 34 5.03 -12.61 -7.27
C ALA A 34 4.38 -13.08 -8.57
N ILE A 35 5.17 -13.52 -9.53
CA ILE A 35 4.74 -14.27 -10.70
C ILE A 35 5.28 -15.68 -10.50
N ALA A 36 4.42 -16.67 -10.36
CA ALA A 36 4.83 -18.01 -9.96
C ALA A 36 3.87 -19.09 -10.46
N SER A 37 4.29 -20.34 -10.37
CA SER A 37 3.46 -21.51 -10.59
C SER A 37 2.30 -21.56 -9.60
N ARG A 38 1.20 -22.19 -10.00
CA ARG A 38 0.04 -22.40 -9.11
C ARG A 38 0.44 -23.21 -7.87
N GLU A 39 1.32 -24.18 -8.04
CA GLU A 39 1.87 -25.03 -6.99
C GLU A 39 2.62 -24.19 -5.95
N TRP A 40 3.49 -23.27 -6.38
CA TRP A 40 4.20 -22.37 -5.48
C TRP A 40 3.25 -21.43 -4.72
N ILE A 41 2.26 -20.85 -5.42
CA ILE A 41 1.27 -19.95 -4.80
C ILE A 41 0.47 -20.68 -3.72
N ALA A 42 0.10 -21.94 -3.96
CA ALA A 42 -0.63 -22.76 -3.00
C ALA A 42 0.25 -23.21 -1.82
N ALA A 43 1.53 -23.48 -2.05
CA ALA A 43 2.46 -23.97 -1.04
C ALA A 43 3.12 -22.85 -0.20
N THR A 44 3.03 -21.59 -0.64
CA THR A 44 3.79 -20.48 -0.06
C THR A 44 2.88 -19.43 0.53
N ASP A 45 3.15 -19.03 1.78
CA ASP A 45 2.62 -17.78 2.32
C ASP A 45 3.39 -16.59 1.75
N TRP A 46 3.13 -16.29 0.47
CA TRP A 46 3.74 -15.17 -0.25
C TRP A 46 3.45 -13.84 0.43
N SER A 47 2.34 -13.76 1.16
CA SER A 47 1.92 -12.57 1.85
C SER A 47 2.82 -12.26 3.06
N ALA A 48 3.18 -13.29 3.84
CA ALA A 48 4.17 -13.18 4.91
C ALA A 48 5.59 -12.91 4.38
N ARG A 49 5.86 -13.21 3.11
CA ARG A 49 7.11 -12.87 2.43
C ARG A 49 7.17 -11.42 1.92
N GLY A 50 6.09 -10.65 2.06
CA GLY A 50 6.05 -9.24 1.66
C GLY A 50 5.49 -8.98 0.27
N TYR A 51 5.03 -10.01 -0.45
CA TYR A 51 4.37 -9.80 -1.74
C TYR A 51 2.98 -9.21 -1.57
N VAL A 52 2.65 -8.28 -2.47
CA VAL A 52 1.34 -7.63 -2.47
C VAL A 52 0.28 -8.44 -3.24
N ALA A 53 0.70 -9.24 -4.21
CA ALA A 53 -0.13 -10.30 -4.77
C ALA A 53 0.77 -11.39 -5.35
N ALA A 54 0.16 -12.53 -5.65
CA ALA A 54 0.79 -13.59 -6.43
C ALA A 54 -0.09 -13.91 -7.64
N ILE A 55 0.53 -13.95 -8.82
CA ILE A 55 -0.13 -14.15 -10.10
C ILE A 55 0.38 -15.46 -10.68
N ASP A 56 -0.54 -16.35 -11.05
CA ASP A 56 -0.22 -17.58 -11.77
C ASP A 56 0.42 -17.20 -13.11
N LEU A 57 1.64 -17.68 -13.36
CA LEU A 57 2.38 -17.45 -14.60
C LEU A 57 1.53 -17.78 -15.84
N ARG A 58 0.69 -18.82 -15.78
CA ARG A 58 -0.20 -19.22 -16.89
C ARG A 58 -1.33 -18.24 -17.16
N ARG A 59 -1.66 -17.40 -16.18
CA ARG A 59 -2.72 -16.39 -16.23
C ARG A 59 -2.18 -14.96 -16.25
N LEU A 60 -0.86 -14.79 -16.35
CA LEU A 60 -0.20 -13.50 -16.25
C LEU A 60 -0.85 -12.42 -17.12
N GLY A 61 -1.11 -12.71 -18.40
CA GLY A 61 -1.71 -11.75 -19.32
C GLY A 61 -3.13 -11.31 -18.94
N ALA A 62 -3.92 -12.18 -18.29
CA ALA A 62 -5.29 -11.89 -17.89
C ALA A 62 -5.36 -11.20 -16.52
N ASP A 63 -4.53 -11.63 -15.57
CA ASP A 63 -4.64 -11.22 -14.18
C ASP A 63 -3.74 -10.02 -13.84
N LEU A 64 -2.63 -9.81 -14.58
CA LEU A 64 -1.71 -8.70 -14.34
C LEU A 64 -2.36 -7.31 -14.48
N PRO A 65 -3.17 -7.01 -15.51
CA PRO A 65 -3.78 -5.68 -15.62
C PRO A 65 -4.65 -5.32 -14.42
N ALA A 66 -5.43 -6.28 -13.90
CA ALA A 66 -6.27 -6.08 -12.72
C ALA A 66 -5.40 -5.90 -11.45
N ALA A 67 -4.38 -6.76 -11.30
CA ALA A 67 -3.46 -6.68 -10.19
C ALA A 67 -2.68 -5.36 -10.18
N VAL A 68 -2.33 -4.78 -11.33
CA VAL A 68 -1.67 -3.47 -11.46
C VAL A 68 -2.66 -2.32 -11.31
N ALA A 69 -3.89 -2.47 -11.83
CA ALA A 69 -4.91 -1.42 -11.77
C ALA A 69 -5.22 -0.98 -10.34
N GLU A 70 -5.23 -1.91 -9.38
CA GLU A 70 -5.45 -1.63 -7.96
C GLU A 70 -4.42 -0.63 -7.39
N TRP A 71 -3.20 -0.63 -7.93
CA TRP A 71 -2.06 0.17 -7.49
C TRP A 71 -1.94 1.50 -8.22
N ARG A 72 -2.77 1.77 -9.23
CA ARG A 72 -2.69 3.04 -9.96
C ARG A 72 -2.92 4.22 -9.01
N HIS A 73 -1.90 5.07 -8.91
CA HIS A 73 -1.91 6.22 -8.02
C HIS A 73 -2.68 7.40 -8.61
N ALA A 74 -2.81 7.46 -9.94
CA ALA A 74 -3.38 8.59 -10.67
C ALA A 74 -4.78 9.02 -10.17
N GLU A 75 -5.70 8.07 -9.93
CA GLU A 75 -7.06 8.39 -9.47
C GLU A 75 -7.07 8.96 -8.04
N ARG A 76 -6.16 8.49 -7.18
CA ARG A 76 -6.03 8.96 -5.80
C ARG A 76 -5.38 10.34 -5.77
N LEU A 77 -4.33 10.54 -6.56
CA LEU A 77 -3.71 11.86 -6.73
C LEU A 77 -4.72 12.89 -7.28
N ALA A 78 -5.52 12.53 -8.30
CA ALA A 78 -6.59 13.39 -8.79
C ALA A 78 -7.68 13.69 -7.74
N THR A 79 -7.88 12.78 -6.78
CA THR A 79 -8.79 13.02 -5.66
C THR A 79 -8.19 13.99 -4.65
N ILE A 80 -6.90 13.84 -4.32
CA ILE A 80 -6.16 14.78 -3.48
C ILE A 80 -6.16 16.18 -4.11
N GLU A 81 -5.87 16.31 -5.40
CA GLU A 81 -5.90 17.58 -6.14
C GLU A 81 -7.28 18.27 -6.06
N ARG A 82 -8.38 17.50 -6.13
CA ARG A 82 -9.75 18.04 -5.94
C ARG A 82 -10.01 18.51 -4.51
N LEU A 83 -9.50 17.77 -3.51
CA LEU A 83 -9.59 18.19 -2.11
C LEU A 83 -8.79 19.48 -1.89
N ASP A 84 -7.60 19.59 -2.49
CA ASP A 84 -6.76 20.80 -2.42
C ASP A 84 -7.50 22.00 -3.00
N ALA A 85 -8.11 21.85 -4.17
CA ALA A 85 -8.88 22.91 -4.81
C ALA A 85 -10.10 23.35 -3.99
N THR A 86 -10.69 22.44 -3.20
CA THR A 86 -11.92 22.68 -2.44
C THR A 86 -11.64 23.25 -1.04
N PHE A 87 -10.64 22.71 -0.34
CA PHE A 87 -10.38 23.00 1.08
C PHE A 87 -9.09 23.80 1.31
N GLY A 88 -8.27 23.95 0.28
CA GLY A 88 -6.97 24.60 0.33
C GLY A 88 -5.83 23.65 0.74
N THR A 89 -4.68 23.83 0.11
CA THR A 89 -3.47 22.99 0.29
C THR A 89 -3.11 22.78 1.77
N ALA A 90 -3.05 23.85 2.57
CA ALA A 90 -2.66 23.73 3.99
C ALA A 90 -3.60 22.84 4.84
N ALA A 91 -4.87 22.70 4.47
CA ALA A 91 -5.79 21.80 5.15
C ALA A 91 -5.51 20.35 4.75
N VAL A 92 -5.33 20.09 3.46
CA VAL A 92 -5.08 18.75 2.91
C VAL A 92 -3.69 18.24 3.31
N THR A 93 -2.63 19.05 3.24
CA THR A 93 -1.28 18.69 3.70
C THR A 93 -1.31 18.21 5.15
N ARG A 94 -2.09 18.87 6.03
CA ARG A 94 -2.24 18.42 7.43
C ARG A 94 -2.94 17.06 7.54
N LEU A 95 -3.93 16.79 6.70
CA LEU A 95 -4.60 15.48 6.65
C LEU A 95 -3.66 14.39 6.15
N LEU A 96 -2.91 14.64 5.07
CA LEU A 96 -1.92 13.72 4.49
C LEU A 96 -0.84 13.37 5.52
N GLN A 97 -0.24 14.38 6.16
CA GLN A 97 0.74 14.18 7.24
C GLN A 97 0.16 13.48 8.46
N GLY A 98 -1.12 13.73 8.76
CA GLY A 98 -1.83 13.05 9.83
C GLY A 98 -2.02 11.57 9.54
N LEU A 99 -2.38 11.23 8.30
CA LEU A 99 -2.52 9.84 7.85
C LEU A 99 -1.16 9.13 7.82
N ARG A 100 -0.12 9.75 7.26
CA ARG A 100 1.25 9.21 7.24
C ARG A 100 1.71 8.81 8.64
N ARG A 101 1.69 9.76 9.59
CA ARG A 101 2.12 9.51 10.97
C ARG A 101 1.34 8.40 11.65
N ALA A 102 0.03 8.32 11.38
CA ALA A 102 -0.81 7.27 11.91
C ALA A 102 -0.40 5.89 11.36
N LEU A 103 -0.15 5.80 10.05
CA LEU A 103 0.28 4.56 9.39
C LEU A 103 1.69 4.13 9.82
N GLU A 104 2.63 5.05 9.96
CA GLU A 104 3.99 4.74 10.44
C GLU A 104 3.95 4.26 11.90
N ALA A 105 3.17 4.94 12.77
CA ALA A 105 3.06 4.56 14.17
C ALA A 105 2.54 3.13 14.37
N VAL A 106 1.59 2.67 13.54
CA VAL A 106 1.05 1.30 13.65
C VAL A 106 1.93 0.23 13.02
N LEU A 107 2.89 0.61 12.17
CA LEU A 107 3.90 -0.33 11.66
C LEU A 107 4.97 -0.64 12.71
N ASP A 108 5.29 0.33 13.58
CA ASP A 108 6.32 0.20 14.62
C ASP A 108 5.77 -0.25 15.99
N ALA A 109 4.47 -0.09 16.24
CA ALA A 109 3.90 -0.33 17.55
C ALA A 109 3.66 -1.83 17.87
N PRO A 110 3.88 -2.26 19.14
CA PRO A 110 3.42 -3.55 19.60
C PRO A 110 1.89 -3.62 19.60
N TYR A 111 1.36 -4.84 19.40
CA TYR A 111 -0.08 -5.07 19.30
C TYR A 111 -0.78 -4.89 20.66
N ASP A 112 -1.38 -3.73 20.90
CA ASP A 112 -2.10 -3.41 22.14
C ASP A 112 -3.40 -2.61 21.91
N ALA A 113 -4.07 -2.21 23.00
CA ALA A 113 -5.33 -1.45 22.95
C ALA A 113 -5.22 -0.10 22.22
N ARG A 114 -4.02 0.48 22.09
CA ARG A 114 -3.80 1.72 21.34
C ARG A 114 -3.95 1.50 19.84
N LEU A 115 -3.67 0.30 19.36
CA LEU A 115 -3.83 -0.04 17.94
C LEU A 115 -5.28 0.08 17.49
N ALA A 116 -6.27 -0.28 18.31
CA ALA A 116 -7.68 -0.16 17.92
C ALA A 116 -8.09 1.31 17.74
N ALA A 117 -7.60 2.21 18.60
CA ALA A 117 -7.85 3.64 18.49
C ALA A 117 -7.16 4.22 17.23
N GLU A 118 -5.91 3.85 16.99
CA GLU A 118 -5.18 4.33 15.82
C GLU A 118 -5.76 3.75 14.51
N ALA A 119 -6.21 2.49 14.52
CA ALA A 119 -6.92 1.88 13.42
C ALA A 119 -8.21 2.63 13.05
N HIS A 120 -9.00 3.04 14.05
CA HIS A 120 -10.19 3.85 13.81
C HIS A 120 -9.84 5.23 13.22
N ARG A 121 -8.78 5.86 13.74
CA ARG A 121 -8.27 7.13 13.23
C ARG A 121 -7.79 7.02 11.77
N ILE A 122 -7.02 5.98 11.45
CA ILE A 122 -6.56 5.67 10.09
C ILE A 122 -7.77 5.50 9.18
N ALA A 123 -8.79 4.74 9.61
CA ALA A 123 -10.00 4.52 8.82
C ALA A 123 -10.72 5.83 8.47
N GLY A 124 -10.85 6.75 9.44
CA GLY A 124 -11.46 8.06 9.22
C GLY A 124 -10.66 8.96 8.27
N LEU A 125 -9.34 9.06 8.48
CA LEU A 125 -8.46 9.85 7.61
C LEU A 125 -8.43 9.28 6.18
N ALA A 126 -8.33 7.95 6.06
CA ALA A 126 -8.35 7.25 4.78
C ALA A 126 -9.65 7.51 4.01
N GLY A 127 -10.80 7.49 4.69
CA GLY A 127 -12.09 7.78 4.09
C GLY A 127 -12.15 9.19 3.49
N THR A 128 -11.74 10.20 4.27
CA THR A 128 -11.70 11.61 3.83
C THR A 128 -10.78 11.83 2.63
N LEU A 129 -9.63 11.17 2.61
CA LEU A 129 -8.61 11.31 1.57
C LEU A 129 -8.84 10.40 0.33
N GLY A 130 -9.94 9.65 0.29
CA GLY A 130 -10.28 8.78 -0.85
C GLY A 130 -9.56 7.42 -0.87
N PHE A 131 -8.89 7.03 0.21
CA PHE A 131 -8.28 5.70 0.38
C PHE A 131 -9.31 4.68 0.90
N ALA A 132 -10.40 4.48 0.15
CA ALA A 132 -11.54 3.67 0.61
C ALA A 132 -11.17 2.22 0.99
N ALA A 133 -10.25 1.58 0.24
CA ALA A 133 -9.78 0.24 0.55
C ALA A 133 -9.02 0.19 1.89
N LEU A 134 -8.03 1.07 2.07
CA LEU A 134 -7.30 1.25 3.32
C LEU A 134 -8.26 1.45 4.49
N GLY A 135 -9.24 2.34 4.32
CA GLY A 135 -10.23 2.63 5.36
C GLY A 135 -11.01 1.40 5.80
N ARG A 136 -11.50 0.58 4.85
CA ARG A 136 -12.22 -0.67 5.16
C ARG A 136 -11.35 -1.73 5.85
N HIS A 137 -10.06 -1.80 5.52
CA HIS A 137 -9.13 -2.72 6.17
C HIS A 137 -8.88 -2.32 7.62
N TRP A 138 -8.54 -1.05 7.85
CA TRP A 138 -8.28 -0.55 9.20
C TRP A 138 -9.53 -0.47 10.08
N LEU A 139 -10.71 -0.25 9.50
CA LEU A 139 -11.96 -0.35 10.24
C LEU A 139 -12.18 -1.77 10.79
N ARG A 140 -11.92 -2.81 9.99
CA ARG A 140 -12.00 -4.20 10.45
C ARG A 140 -11.00 -4.50 11.57
N VAL A 141 -9.77 -3.98 11.46
CA VAL A 141 -8.77 -4.07 12.53
C VAL A 141 -9.29 -3.44 13.83
N ALA A 142 -9.91 -2.25 13.74
CA ALA A 142 -10.47 -1.55 14.88
C ALA A 142 -11.65 -2.30 15.52
N GLU A 143 -12.60 -2.78 14.69
CA GLU A 143 -13.82 -3.45 15.14
C GLU A 143 -13.55 -4.83 15.76
N HIS A 144 -12.67 -5.62 15.13
CA HIS A 144 -12.40 -6.98 15.57
C HIS A 144 -11.26 -7.07 16.57
N ARG A 145 -10.52 -5.98 16.80
CA ARG A 145 -9.29 -5.97 17.62
C ARG A 145 -8.40 -7.14 17.22
N GLN A 146 -8.08 -7.19 15.93
CA GLN A 146 -7.19 -8.20 15.33
C GLN A 146 -5.91 -7.56 14.80
N ALA A 147 -4.85 -8.34 14.67
CA ALA A 147 -3.64 -7.91 13.99
C ALA A 147 -3.96 -7.53 12.54
N PRO A 148 -3.30 -6.50 11.97
CA PRO A 148 -3.45 -6.20 10.55
C PRO A 148 -3.00 -7.41 9.74
N ASP A 149 -3.95 -7.97 9.00
CA ASP A 149 -3.72 -9.04 8.06
C ASP A 149 -2.83 -8.56 6.90
N ALA A 150 -2.40 -9.49 6.05
CA ALA A 150 -1.56 -9.13 4.92
C ALA A 150 -2.24 -8.10 4.00
N ALA A 151 -3.56 -8.18 3.81
CA ALA A 151 -4.28 -7.23 2.98
C ALA A 151 -4.26 -5.80 3.55
N THR A 152 -4.37 -5.66 4.87
CA THR A 152 -4.25 -4.38 5.57
C THR A 152 -2.85 -3.79 5.46
N ARG A 153 -1.81 -4.64 5.59
CA ARG A 153 -0.41 -4.23 5.40
C ARG A 153 -0.16 -3.74 3.97
N ARG A 154 -0.69 -4.44 2.97
CA ARG A 154 -0.62 -4.03 1.57
C ARG A 154 -1.29 -2.69 1.30
N ALA A 155 -2.52 -2.51 1.78
CA ALA A 155 -3.22 -1.25 1.63
C ALA A 155 -2.46 -0.09 2.30
N THR A 156 -1.84 -0.35 3.46
CA THR A 156 -0.98 0.61 4.17
C THR A 156 0.25 0.99 3.33
N ALA A 157 0.99 0.02 2.80
CA ALA A 157 2.14 0.28 1.94
C ALA A 157 1.75 1.08 0.68
N HIS A 158 0.62 0.74 0.05
CA HIS A 158 0.10 1.50 -1.10
C HIS A 158 -0.19 2.95 -0.76
N ALA A 159 -0.80 3.19 0.39
CA ALA A 159 -1.13 4.52 0.86
C ALA A 159 0.14 5.33 1.11
N LEU A 160 1.13 4.78 1.82
CA LEU A 160 2.43 5.44 2.06
C LEU A 160 3.12 5.81 0.73
N ALA A 161 3.21 4.89 -0.23
CA ALA A 161 3.76 5.19 -1.56
C ALA A 161 2.99 6.30 -2.29
N THR A 162 1.65 6.36 -2.13
CA THR A 162 0.84 7.43 -2.71
C THR A 162 1.12 8.78 -2.04
N LEU A 163 1.27 8.79 -0.71
CA LEU A 163 1.59 9.98 0.07
C LEU A 163 2.98 10.53 -0.29
N ASP A 164 3.99 9.66 -0.43
CA ASP A 164 5.34 10.05 -0.88
C ASP A 164 5.29 10.80 -2.22
N ARG A 165 4.45 10.34 -3.15
CA ARG A 165 4.29 11.01 -4.45
C ARG A 165 3.53 12.32 -4.39
N ALA A 166 2.49 12.40 -3.56
CA ALA A 166 1.76 13.64 -3.38
C ALA A 166 2.69 14.74 -2.85
N GLU A 167 3.54 14.40 -1.86
CA GLU A 167 4.53 15.31 -1.28
C GLU A 167 5.64 15.69 -2.29
N ASN A 168 6.15 14.73 -3.06
CA ASN A 168 7.17 15.00 -4.07
C ASN A 168 6.67 15.90 -5.21
N ARG A 169 5.38 15.85 -5.58
CA ARG A 169 4.81 16.74 -6.62
C ARG A 169 4.76 18.20 -6.18
N GLU A 170 4.51 18.48 -4.91
CA GLU A 170 4.57 19.85 -4.38
C GLU A 170 5.97 20.45 -4.52
N ALA A 171 7.01 19.64 -4.28
CA ALA A 171 8.41 20.09 -4.39
C ALA A 171 8.81 20.52 -5.81
N PHE A 172 8.17 19.98 -6.85
CA PHE A 172 8.43 20.34 -8.26
C PHE A 172 7.60 21.53 -8.78
N THR A 173 6.58 21.99 -8.05
CA THR A 173 5.65 23.03 -8.52
C THR A 173 6.02 24.44 -8.02
N ILE A 174 6.99 24.55 -7.12
CA ILE A 174 7.56 25.84 -6.69
C ILE A 174 8.74 26.18 -7.62
N SER A 175 8.43 26.83 -8.76
CA SER A 175 9.42 27.44 -9.67
C SER A 175 8.85 28.70 -10.29
#